data_AF-A0A0C2CHC6-F1
#
_entry.id   AF-A0A0C2CHC6-F1
#
_cell.length_a   1.000
_cell.length_b   1.000
_cell.length_c   1.000
_cell.angle_alpha   90.00
_cell.angle_beta   90.00
_cell.angle_gamma   90.00
#
_symmetry.space_group_name_H-M   'P 1'
#
loop_
_entity.id
_entity.type
_entity.pdbx_description
1 polymer ?
#
loop_
_entity_poly.entity_id
_entity_poly.type
_entity_poly.pdbx_seq_one_letter_code
_entity_poly.pdbx_strand_id
1 'polypeptide(L)'
;MAGEMIYILEQRIKDRFAFCGEDKMPPERHEDSLSVLQRSKPNYRSHPFQNQKNISEEKGDLVLHDIISQTLKQKYLHEIFKINCNSQPPFRPQNMFSRRHMRAMFERLAHSSIMRLSESSMEKLFDLTLMMTKYQIQSVVMPEQILTVTMNHLSGMRRIAKQEDDIQELIRNAHAMFLMLYGPVPVTEWNLIRHQMLNFFQDCRVKVSVLLRDEKQFDDGHFVYLPQKSRHRILRIYEETVAKESARLKNK
;
A
#
# COMPACT_ATOMS: atom_id res chain seq x y z
N MET A 1 4.98 -6.75 -20.93
CA MET A 1 6.20 -6.63 -20.09
C MET A 1 6.06 -5.59 -18.98
N ALA A 2 6.23 -4.28 -19.18
CA ALA A 2 6.14 -3.31 -18.07
C ALA A 2 4.73 -3.22 -17.43
N GLY A 3 3.67 -3.23 -18.25
CA GLY A 3 2.28 -3.21 -17.76
C GLY A 3 1.85 -4.49 -17.04
N GLU A 4 2.32 -5.66 -17.50
CA GLU A 4 2.06 -6.94 -16.82
C GLU A 4 2.81 -7.04 -15.50
N MET A 5 4.03 -6.50 -15.41
CA MET A 5 4.80 -6.48 -14.16
C MET A 5 4.22 -5.49 -13.15
N ILE A 6 3.76 -4.32 -13.60
CA ILE A 6 2.99 -3.39 -12.74
C ILE A 6 1.71 -4.07 -12.25
N TYR A 7 0.99 -4.77 -13.12
CA TYR A 7 -0.19 -5.54 -12.73
C TYR A 7 0.14 -6.66 -11.74
N ILE A 8 1.21 -7.43 -11.94
CA ILE A 8 1.64 -8.50 -11.01
C ILE A 8 2.04 -7.90 -9.65
N LEU A 9 2.74 -6.76 -9.64
CA LEU A 9 3.06 -6.03 -8.42
C LEU A 9 1.78 -5.51 -7.75
N GLU A 10 0.85 -4.92 -8.50
CA GLU A 10 -0.46 -4.46 -7.99
C GLU A 10 -1.27 -5.62 -7.38
N GLN A 11 -1.35 -6.78 -8.02
CA GLN A 11 -2.07 -7.95 -7.51
C GLN A 11 -1.37 -8.55 -6.28
N ARG A 12 -0.04 -8.68 -6.30
CA ARG A 12 0.73 -9.22 -5.15
C ARG A 12 0.72 -8.26 -3.95
N ILE A 13 0.61 -6.95 -4.18
CA ILE A 13 0.41 -5.92 -3.15
C ILE A 13 -1.02 -6.03 -2.57
N LYS A 14 -2.04 -6.22 -3.42
CA LYS A 14 -3.44 -6.34 -3.00
C LYS A 14 -3.71 -7.58 -2.14
N ASP A 15 -3.16 -8.73 -2.51
CA ASP A 15 -3.39 -10.00 -1.80
C ASP A 15 -2.60 -10.13 -0.49
N ARG A 16 -1.55 -9.32 -0.30
CA ARG A 16 -0.60 -9.51 0.82
C ARG A 16 -0.43 -8.31 1.74
N PHE A 17 -0.99 -7.15 1.42
CA PHE A 17 -1.10 -6.00 2.33
C PHE A 17 -2.55 -5.74 2.73
N ALA A 18 -3.28 -6.82 3.07
CA ALA A 18 -4.56 -6.72 3.76
C ALA A 18 -4.36 -5.84 5.00
N PHE A 19 -5.00 -4.68 4.97
CA PHE A 19 -5.01 -3.73 6.07
C PHE A 19 -5.64 -4.40 7.30
N CYS A 20 -5.01 -4.18 8.46
CA CYS A 20 -5.69 -4.34 9.76
C CYS A 20 -6.96 -3.50 9.73
N GLY A 21 -8.13 -4.13 9.72
CA GLY A 21 -9.42 -3.43 9.74
C GLY A 21 -10.62 -4.22 9.18
N GLU A 22 -10.40 -5.33 8.47
CA GLU A 22 -11.49 -6.28 8.22
C GLU A 22 -11.42 -7.41 9.26
N ASP A 23 -12.17 -7.25 10.34
CA ASP A 23 -12.68 -8.39 11.09
C ASP A 23 -13.45 -9.26 10.08
N LYS A 24 -12.80 -10.33 9.62
CA LYS A 24 -13.47 -11.37 8.85
C LYS A 24 -14.45 -12.04 9.79
N MET A 25 -15.70 -11.58 9.77
CA MET A 25 -16.82 -12.33 10.30
C MET A 25 -16.80 -13.72 9.63
N PRO A 26 -16.82 -14.83 10.39
CA PRO A 26 -16.72 -16.16 9.82
C PRO A 26 -17.91 -16.43 8.90
N PRO A 27 -17.72 -17.14 7.77
CA PRO A 27 -18.82 -17.45 6.88
C PRO A 27 -19.77 -18.44 7.58
N GLU A 28 -21.01 -18.00 7.79
CA GLU A 28 -22.12 -18.88 8.14
C GLU A 28 -22.29 -19.93 7.02
N ARG A 29 -22.22 -21.20 7.42
CA ARG A 29 -22.55 -22.32 6.56
C ARG A 29 -24.05 -22.31 6.30
N HIS A 30 -24.43 -22.16 5.03
CA HIS A 30 -25.64 -22.78 4.52
C HIS A 30 -25.37 -23.33 3.11
N GLU A 31 -25.42 -24.66 3.01
CA GLU A 31 -25.61 -25.37 1.76
C GLU A 31 -26.97 -25.00 1.17
N ASP A 32 -27.01 -24.73 -0.13
CA ASP A 32 -27.59 -25.63 -1.15
C ASP A 32 -28.25 -24.87 -2.32
N SER A 33 -28.03 -25.44 -3.52
CA SER A 33 -28.90 -25.42 -4.69
C SER A 33 -29.22 -24.09 -5.42
N LEU A 34 -28.65 -23.91 -6.63
CA LEU A 34 -29.40 -24.03 -7.89
C LEU A 34 -28.56 -23.70 -9.15
N SER A 35 -28.84 -24.49 -10.16
CA SER A 35 -28.22 -24.69 -11.47
C SER A 35 -28.55 -23.64 -12.54
N VAL A 36 -27.80 -23.72 -13.65
CA VAL A 36 -28.13 -23.32 -15.04
C VAL A 36 -27.72 -21.90 -15.47
N LEU A 37 -26.61 -21.79 -16.22
CA LEU A 37 -26.63 -21.35 -17.63
C LEU A 37 -25.29 -21.66 -18.33
N GLN A 38 -25.29 -22.65 -19.21
CA GLN A 38 -24.23 -22.87 -20.19
C GLN A 38 -24.27 -21.75 -21.24
N ARG A 39 -23.14 -21.09 -21.49
CA ARG A 39 -22.86 -20.44 -22.79
C ARG A 39 -21.46 -20.81 -23.28
N SER A 40 -21.44 -21.23 -24.53
CA SER A 40 -20.35 -21.72 -25.39
C SER A 40 -19.04 -20.93 -25.28
N LYS A 41 -17.91 -21.63 -25.06
CA LYS A 41 -16.55 -21.08 -25.24
C LYS A 41 -16.07 -21.30 -26.68
N PRO A 42 -15.47 -20.29 -27.36
CA PRO A 42 -14.84 -20.51 -28.65
C PRO A 42 -13.51 -21.22 -28.51
N ASN A 43 -13.23 -22.09 -29.47
CA ASN A 43 -12.06 -22.96 -29.57
C ASN A 43 -10.83 -22.15 -30.01
N TYR A 44 -9.82 -22.01 -29.15
CA TYR A 44 -8.51 -21.48 -29.53
C TYR A 44 -7.47 -22.60 -29.51
N ARG A 45 -6.93 -22.90 -30.70
CA ARG A 45 -5.75 -23.76 -30.91
C ARG A 45 -4.58 -23.30 -30.04
N SER A 46 -4.03 -24.23 -29.27
CA SER A 46 -2.86 -24.04 -28.40
C SER A 46 -1.56 -24.04 -29.21
N HIS A 47 -0.92 -22.88 -29.31
CA HIS A 47 0.53 -22.75 -29.55
C HIS A 47 1.25 -22.45 -28.21
N PRO A 48 2.54 -22.79 -28.06
CA PRO A 48 3.16 -23.07 -26.76
C PRO A 48 3.47 -21.79 -25.94
N PHE A 49 2.53 -21.39 -25.09
CA PHE A 49 2.64 -20.24 -24.17
C PHE A 49 3.19 -20.57 -22.77
N GLN A 50 3.56 -21.84 -22.50
CA GLN A 50 3.96 -22.26 -21.15
C GLN A 50 5.40 -21.86 -20.77
N ASN A 51 6.31 -21.70 -21.74
CA ASN A 51 7.72 -21.39 -21.43
C ASN A 51 8.01 -19.89 -21.19
N GLN A 52 7.18 -18.96 -21.70
CA GLN A 52 7.39 -17.52 -21.49
C GLN A 52 6.93 -17.04 -20.11
N LYS A 53 5.92 -17.68 -19.49
CA LYS A 53 5.43 -17.33 -18.15
C LYS A 53 6.46 -17.59 -17.07
N ASN A 54 7.13 -18.74 -17.11
CA ASN A 54 8.11 -19.13 -16.10
C ASN A 54 9.36 -18.23 -16.10
N ILE A 55 9.88 -17.87 -17.28
CA ILE A 55 11.07 -17.00 -17.40
C ILE A 55 10.75 -15.57 -16.94
N SER A 56 9.52 -15.08 -17.16
CA SER A 56 9.11 -13.74 -16.72
C SER A 56 8.91 -13.67 -15.20
N GLU A 57 8.46 -14.76 -14.58
CA GLU A 57 8.24 -14.83 -13.14
C GLU A 57 9.56 -14.94 -12.38
N GLU A 58 10.51 -15.75 -12.86
CA GLU A 58 11.86 -15.86 -12.30
C GLU A 58 12.62 -14.53 -12.36
N LYS A 59 12.56 -13.83 -13.50
CA LYS A 59 13.12 -12.48 -13.62
C LYS A 59 12.42 -11.49 -12.69
N GLY A 60 11.12 -11.64 -12.46
CA GLY A 60 10.36 -10.83 -11.52
C GLY A 60 10.80 -11.03 -10.08
N ASP A 61 11.03 -12.29 -9.68
CA ASP A 61 11.51 -12.64 -8.36
C ASP A 61 12.93 -12.10 -8.13
N LEU A 62 13.83 -12.18 -9.12
CA LEU A 62 15.17 -11.56 -9.04
C LEU A 62 15.11 -10.04 -8.87
N VAL A 63 14.24 -9.37 -9.63
CA VAL A 63 14.04 -7.91 -9.50
C VAL A 63 13.56 -7.57 -8.10
N LEU A 64 12.57 -8.31 -7.58
CA LEU A 64 12.06 -8.09 -6.22
C LEU A 64 13.14 -8.33 -5.16
N HIS A 65 13.92 -9.39 -5.33
CA HIS A 65 15.05 -9.72 -4.46
C HIS A 65 16.07 -8.57 -4.41
N ASP A 66 16.49 -8.04 -5.56
CA ASP A 66 17.44 -6.91 -5.64
C ASP A 66 16.90 -5.65 -4.97
N ILE A 67 15.62 -5.33 -5.22
CA ILE A 67 14.97 -4.14 -4.64
C ILE A 67 14.84 -4.28 -3.13
N ILE A 68 14.38 -5.43 -2.62
CA ILE A 68 14.25 -5.67 -1.18
C ILE A 68 15.63 -5.57 -0.51
N SER A 69 16.61 -6.27 -1.06
CA SER A 69 17.98 -6.25 -0.56
C SER A 69 18.54 -4.83 -0.50
N GLN A 70 18.40 -4.05 -1.58
CA GLN A 70 18.93 -2.70 -1.64
C GLN A 70 18.18 -1.73 -0.71
N THR A 71 16.87 -1.91 -0.54
CA THR A 71 16.03 -1.10 0.37
C THR A 71 16.42 -1.32 1.83
N LEU A 72 16.76 -2.54 2.20
CA LEU A 72 17.03 -2.92 3.60
C LEU A 72 18.50 -2.84 4.00
N LYS A 73 19.41 -2.55 3.06
CA LYS A 73 20.81 -2.29 3.38
C LYS A 73 20.93 -1.14 4.38
N GLN A 74 21.72 -1.35 5.43
CA GLN A 74 21.92 -0.39 6.51
C GLN A 74 22.31 1.00 6.00
N LYS A 75 23.18 1.10 4.99
CA LYS A 75 23.57 2.38 4.38
C LYS A 75 22.37 3.18 3.85
N TYR A 76 21.42 2.51 3.20
CA TYR A 76 20.24 3.15 2.63
C TYR A 76 19.25 3.56 3.73
N LEU A 77 19.01 2.68 4.72
CA LEU A 77 18.18 3.00 5.88
C LEU A 77 18.77 4.18 6.68
N HIS A 78 20.09 4.21 6.89
CA HIS A 78 20.75 5.33 7.55
C HIS A 78 20.68 6.63 6.74
N GLU A 79 20.74 6.58 5.41
CA GLU A 79 20.56 7.74 4.52
C GLU A 79 19.13 8.31 4.66
N ILE A 80 18.11 7.44 4.67
CA ILE A 80 16.70 7.84 4.79
C ILE A 80 16.38 8.39 6.18
N PHE A 81 16.73 7.63 7.22
CA PHE A 81 16.37 7.96 8.60
C PHE A 81 17.41 8.85 9.27
N LYS A 82 18.41 9.34 8.52
CA LYS A 82 19.55 10.15 9.00
C LYS A 82 20.04 9.70 10.38
N ILE A 83 20.17 8.38 10.54
CA ILE A 83 20.48 7.76 11.82
C ILE A 83 21.92 8.14 12.16
N ASN A 84 22.08 9.05 13.12
CA ASN A 84 23.36 9.32 13.74
C ASN A 84 23.37 8.65 15.12
N CYS A 85 24.14 7.58 15.24
CA CYS A 85 24.27 6.75 16.44
C CYS A 85 24.78 7.52 17.68
N ASN A 86 25.24 8.77 17.51
CA ASN A 86 25.84 9.58 18.57
C ASN A 86 24.93 10.71 19.08
N SER A 87 23.65 10.75 18.65
CA SER A 87 22.73 11.84 19.01
C SER A 87 21.67 11.40 20.02
N GLN A 88 21.82 11.79 21.28
CA GLN A 88 20.74 11.87 22.26
C GLN A 88 20.15 13.29 22.23
N PRO A 89 18.82 13.49 22.23
CA PRO A 89 17.75 12.49 22.27
C PRO A 89 17.52 11.79 20.90
N PRO A 90 16.94 10.58 20.90
CA PRO A 90 16.76 9.73 19.71
C PRO A 90 15.79 10.29 18.65
N PHE A 91 15.11 11.40 18.96
CA PHE A 91 14.15 12.03 18.07
C PHE A 91 14.54 13.50 17.83
N ARG A 92 15.01 13.80 16.62
CA ARG A 92 15.05 15.17 16.09
C ARG A 92 14.00 15.29 14.99
N PRO A 93 13.31 16.44 14.84
CA PRO A 93 12.46 16.69 13.69
C PRO A 93 13.28 16.50 12.42
N GLN A 94 13.02 15.41 11.70
CA GLN A 94 13.69 15.13 10.45
C GLN A 94 13.03 15.99 9.37
N ASN A 95 13.79 16.90 8.77
CA ASN A 95 13.29 17.59 7.58
C ASN A 95 13.02 16.53 6.50
N MET A 96 11.74 16.43 6.13
CA MET A 96 11.28 15.59 5.03
C MET A 96 12.10 15.87 3.77
N PHE A 97 12.46 14.82 3.04
CA PHE A 97 13.07 14.99 1.73
C PHE A 97 12.13 15.76 0.80
N SER A 98 12.67 16.65 -0.03
CA SER A 98 11.90 17.21 -1.14
C SER A 98 11.44 16.09 -2.08
N ARG A 99 10.33 16.28 -2.81
CA ARG A 99 9.85 15.31 -3.80
C ARG A 99 10.92 14.95 -4.83
N ARG A 100 11.70 15.93 -5.30
CA ARG A 100 12.81 15.72 -6.25
C ARG A 100 13.87 14.76 -5.69
N HIS A 101 14.30 14.97 -4.45
CA HIS A 101 15.27 14.09 -3.79
C HIS A 101 14.71 12.69 -3.55
N MET A 102 13.45 12.57 -3.08
CA MET A 102 12.82 11.26 -2.89
C MET A 102 12.69 10.50 -4.22
N ARG A 103 12.32 11.20 -5.30
CA ARG A 103 12.28 10.63 -6.64
C ARG A 103 13.64 10.11 -7.09
N ALA A 104 14.70 10.92 -6.96
CA ALA A 104 16.04 10.51 -7.35
C ALA A 104 16.54 9.27 -6.56
N MET A 105 16.22 9.20 -5.26
CA MET A 105 16.53 8.00 -4.46
C MET A 105 15.73 6.77 -4.91
N PHE A 106 14.45 6.95 -5.26
CA PHE A 106 13.59 5.88 -5.75
C PHE A 106 14.04 5.38 -7.13
N GLU A 107 14.46 6.27 -8.03
CA GLU A 107 15.04 5.92 -9.33
C GLU A 107 16.35 5.15 -9.18
N ARG A 108 17.25 5.59 -8.28
CA ARG A 108 18.48 4.85 -7.94
C ARG A 108 18.19 3.45 -7.42
N LEU A 109 17.13 3.31 -6.60
CA LEU A 109 16.70 2.04 -6.06
C LEU A 109 16.13 1.14 -7.17
N ALA A 110 15.21 1.64 -7.99
CA ALA A 110 14.62 0.86 -9.10
C ALA A 110 15.71 0.35 -10.07
N HIS A 111 16.69 1.19 -10.39
CA HIS A 111 17.82 0.86 -11.25
C HIS A 111 18.93 0.04 -10.58
N SER A 112 18.84 -0.28 -9.28
CA SER A 112 19.74 -1.25 -8.67
C SER A 112 19.39 -2.69 -9.05
N SER A 113 18.18 -2.91 -9.55
CA SER A 113 17.75 -4.19 -10.10
C SER A 113 18.17 -4.35 -11.56
N ILE A 114 18.15 -5.58 -12.06
CA ILE A 114 18.35 -5.87 -13.49
C ILE A 114 17.30 -5.20 -14.41
N MET A 115 16.17 -4.75 -13.86
CA MET A 115 15.10 -4.13 -14.64
C MET A 115 15.47 -2.71 -15.06
N ARG A 116 15.44 -2.46 -16.38
CA ARG A 116 15.56 -1.11 -16.95
C ARG A 116 14.17 -0.57 -17.29
N LEU A 117 13.77 0.48 -16.59
CA LEU A 117 12.50 1.17 -16.85
C LEU A 117 12.72 2.34 -17.80
N SER A 118 11.74 2.60 -18.67
CA SER A 118 11.68 3.88 -19.38
C SER A 118 11.34 5.01 -18.41
N GLU A 119 11.67 6.26 -18.76
CA GLU A 119 11.34 7.43 -17.93
C GLU A 119 9.84 7.52 -17.61
N SER A 120 8.97 7.27 -18.60
CA SER A 120 7.52 7.25 -18.41
C SER A 120 7.05 6.11 -17.49
N SER A 121 7.66 4.92 -17.59
CA SER A 121 7.35 3.80 -16.70
C SER A 121 7.80 4.07 -15.27
N MET A 122 8.95 4.70 -15.12
CA MET A 122 9.55 5.06 -13.83
C MET A 122 8.70 6.10 -13.10
N GLU A 123 8.20 7.10 -13.82
CA GLU A 123 7.28 8.11 -13.29
C GLU A 123 5.98 7.47 -12.77
N LYS A 124 5.35 6.61 -13.57
CA LYS A 124 4.13 5.89 -13.17
C LYS A 124 4.35 5.00 -11.95
N LEU A 125 5.50 4.34 -11.87
CA LEU A 125 5.85 3.50 -10.71
C LEU A 125 6.05 4.35 -9.44
N PHE A 126 6.69 5.50 -9.57
CA PHE A 126 6.87 6.44 -8.46
C PHE A 126 5.51 6.96 -7.97
N ASP A 127 4.66 7.44 -8.88
CA ASP A 127 3.33 7.95 -8.54
C ASP A 127 2.45 6.88 -7.90
N LEU A 128 2.49 5.64 -8.41
CA LEU A 128 1.78 4.51 -7.81
C LEU A 128 2.24 4.26 -6.38
N THR A 129 3.56 4.19 -6.16
CA THR A 129 4.14 3.96 -4.83
C THR A 129 3.77 5.09 -3.87
N LEU A 130 3.83 6.33 -4.35
CA LEU A 130 3.47 7.54 -3.61
C LEU A 130 2.00 7.53 -3.20
N MET A 131 1.09 7.29 -4.14
CA MET A 131 -0.34 7.27 -3.89
C MET A 131 -0.76 6.11 -2.99
N MET A 132 -0.17 4.91 -3.16
CA MET A 132 -0.43 3.80 -2.25
C MET A 132 0.06 4.13 -0.84
N THR A 133 1.27 4.66 -0.68
CA THR A 133 1.77 5.08 0.64
C THR A 133 0.88 6.15 1.26
N LYS A 134 0.50 7.18 0.50
CA LYS A 134 -0.43 8.22 0.94
C LYS A 134 -1.74 7.61 1.43
N TYR A 135 -2.33 6.70 0.66
CA TYR A 135 -3.57 6.01 1.02
C TYR A 135 -3.44 5.29 2.37
N GLN A 136 -2.35 4.54 2.55
CA GLN A 136 -2.12 3.78 3.79
C GLN A 136 -1.96 4.70 5.01
N ILE A 137 -1.17 5.79 4.89
CA ILE A 137 -0.96 6.76 5.98
C ILE A 137 -2.23 7.56 6.29
N GLN A 138 -3.04 7.85 5.28
CA GLN A 138 -4.29 8.56 5.49
C GLN A 138 -5.36 7.66 6.13
N SER A 139 -5.30 6.35 5.88
CA SER A 139 -6.28 5.36 6.35
C SER A 139 -6.03 4.87 7.79
N VAL A 140 -4.87 5.16 8.39
CA VAL A 140 -4.64 4.80 9.80
C VAL A 140 -5.58 5.57 10.73
N VAL A 141 -6.10 4.89 11.75
CA VAL A 141 -6.97 5.51 12.76
C VAL A 141 -6.09 6.22 13.78
N MET A 142 -5.15 5.49 14.36
CA MET A 142 -4.17 5.99 15.32
C MET A 142 -2.83 6.23 14.62
N PRO A 143 -2.14 7.37 14.85
CA PRO A 143 -0.92 7.71 14.12
C PRO A 143 0.25 6.73 14.38
N GLU A 144 0.28 6.05 15.52
CA GLU A 144 1.27 5.01 15.86
C GLU A 144 1.14 3.78 14.95
N GLN A 145 -0.04 3.57 14.34
CA GLN A 145 -0.25 2.48 13.38
C GLN A 145 0.58 2.66 12.10
N ILE A 146 1.20 3.83 11.87
CA ILE A 146 2.21 4.00 10.82
C ILE A 146 3.38 3.02 11.02
N LEU A 147 3.77 2.76 12.27
CA LEU A 147 4.75 1.73 12.59
C LEU A 147 4.23 0.35 12.22
N THR A 148 2.98 0.03 12.55
CA THR A 148 2.34 -1.24 12.18
C THR A 148 2.30 -1.43 10.66
N VAL A 149 1.95 -0.40 9.89
CA VAL A 149 1.98 -0.42 8.42
C VAL A 149 3.40 -0.74 7.93
N THR A 150 4.42 -0.11 8.51
CA THR A 150 5.83 -0.39 8.19
C THR A 150 6.22 -1.84 8.51
N MET A 151 5.82 -2.38 9.66
CA MET A 151 6.08 -3.78 10.03
C MET A 151 5.36 -4.78 9.12
N ASN A 152 4.16 -4.42 8.65
CA ASN A 152 3.43 -5.20 7.66
C ASN A 152 4.14 -5.22 6.31
N HIS A 153 4.75 -4.10 5.91
CA HIS A 153 5.62 -4.02 4.72
C HIS A 153 6.82 -4.94 4.82
N LEU A 154 7.57 -4.89 5.93
CA LEU A 154 8.70 -5.79 6.17
C LEU A 154 8.28 -7.26 6.17
N SER A 155 7.14 -7.58 6.79
CA SER A 155 6.57 -8.92 6.79
C SER A 155 6.15 -9.37 5.37
N GLY A 156 5.66 -8.44 4.55
CA GLY A 156 5.35 -8.67 3.14
C GLY A 156 6.60 -8.94 2.31
N MET A 157 7.66 -8.15 2.49
CA MET A 157 8.96 -8.39 1.88
C MET A 157 9.50 -9.78 2.26
N ARG A 158 9.32 -10.19 3.53
CA ARG A 158 9.69 -11.53 3.99
C ARG A 158 8.98 -12.66 3.25
N ARG A 159 7.70 -12.47 2.92
CA ARG A 159 6.92 -13.44 2.13
C ARG A 159 7.36 -13.45 0.66
N ILE A 160 7.86 -12.33 0.14
CA ILE A 160 8.32 -12.20 -1.25
C ILE A 160 9.72 -12.82 -1.41
N ALA A 161 10.63 -12.57 -0.48
CA ALA A 161 12.03 -12.97 -0.54
C ALA A 161 12.30 -14.47 -0.31
N LYS A 162 11.25 -15.28 -0.12
CA LYS A 162 11.37 -16.73 0.17
C LYS A 162 12.35 -16.98 1.35
N GLN A 163 12.79 -18.21 1.58
CA GLN A 163 13.65 -18.59 2.73
C GLN A 163 15.15 -18.38 2.44
N GLU A 164 15.52 -17.21 1.89
CA GLU A 164 16.92 -16.87 1.61
C GLU A 164 17.56 -16.17 2.81
N ASP A 165 18.55 -16.80 3.44
CA ASP A 165 19.09 -16.39 4.75
C ASP A 165 19.59 -14.94 4.78
N ASP A 166 20.27 -14.48 3.72
CA ASP A 166 20.84 -13.13 3.65
C ASP A 166 19.77 -12.03 3.69
N ILE A 167 18.65 -12.19 2.96
CA ILE A 167 17.54 -11.22 3.01
C ILE A 167 16.77 -11.33 4.33
N GLN A 168 16.59 -12.54 4.85
CA GLN A 168 15.92 -12.74 6.13
C GLN A 168 16.66 -11.99 7.26
N GLU A 169 18.00 -12.01 7.21
CA GLU A 169 18.86 -11.22 8.10
C GLU A 169 18.61 -9.71 7.94
N LEU A 170 18.61 -9.19 6.71
CA LEU A 170 18.35 -7.78 6.42
C LEU A 170 16.97 -7.33 6.93
N ILE A 171 15.93 -8.16 6.73
CA ILE A 171 14.57 -7.90 7.21
C ILE A 171 14.53 -7.88 8.73
N ARG A 172 15.19 -8.83 9.40
CA ARG A 172 15.24 -8.90 10.87
C ARG A 172 15.93 -7.67 11.45
N ASN A 173 17.04 -7.26 10.85
CA ASN A 173 17.80 -6.08 11.27
C ASN A 173 17.00 -4.80 11.06
N ALA A 174 16.33 -4.64 9.92
CA ALA A 174 15.43 -3.52 9.69
C ALA A 174 14.28 -3.50 10.71
N HIS A 175 13.64 -4.63 10.95
CA HIS A 175 12.54 -4.75 11.93
C HIS A 175 12.99 -4.33 13.34
N ALA A 176 14.14 -4.83 13.81
CA ALA A 176 14.72 -4.46 15.09
C ALA A 176 15.05 -2.96 15.16
N MET A 177 15.66 -2.41 14.11
CA MET A 177 15.98 -0.98 13.99
C MET A 177 14.72 -0.10 14.11
N PHE A 178 13.65 -0.42 13.37
CA PHE A 178 12.41 0.35 13.42
C PHE A 178 11.74 0.29 14.80
N LEU A 179 11.70 -0.88 15.45
CA LEU A 179 11.15 -0.99 16.80
C LEU A 179 11.97 -0.22 17.82
N MET A 180 13.30 -0.26 17.72
CA MET A 180 14.18 0.48 18.62
C MET A 180 14.04 2.00 18.46
N LEU A 181 13.91 2.48 17.21
CA LEU A 181 13.84 3.91 16.91
C LEU A 181 12.45 4.49 17.18
N TYR A 182 11.39 3.77 16.81
CA TYR A 182 10.02 4.30 16.78
C TYR A 182 9.11 3.71 17.87
N GLY A 183 9.46 2.59 18.49
CA GLY A 183 8.68 1.99 19.59
C GLY A 183 8.51 2.91 20.80
N PRO A 184 9.55 3.65 21.26
CA PRO A 184 9.44 4.58 22.38
C PRO A 184 8.81 5.94 22.02
N VAL A 185 8.44 6.19 20.75
CA VAL A 185 7.97 7.50 20.30
C VAL A 185 6.56 7.77 20.86
N PRO A 186 6.33 8.92 21.53
CA PRO A 186 5.02 9.23 22.10
C PRO A 186 4.01 9.62 21.01
N VAL A 187 2.72 9.51 21.35
CA VAL A 187 1.59 9.79 20.44
C VAL A 187 1.64 11.19 19.83
N THR A 188 2.11 12.19 20.58
CA THR A 188 2.25 13.57 20.10
C THR A 188 3.24 13.67 18.94
N GLU A 189 4.37 12.99 19.04
CA GLU A 189 5.38 12.94 17.97
C GLU A 189 4.89 12.11 16.79
N TRP A 190 4.13 11.03 17.03
CA TRP A 190 3.47 10.29 15.95
C TRP A 190 2.49 11.15 15.16
N ASN A 191 1.74 12.04 15.83
CA ASN A 191 0.90 13.01 15.14
C ASN A 191 1.71 13.98 14.28
N LEU A 192 2.86 14.47 14.79
CA LEU A 192 3.75 15.33 14.03
C LEU A 192 4.32 14.62 12.79
N ILE A 193 4.78 13.37 12.94
CA ILE A 193 5.25 12.53 11.84
C ILE A 193 4.14 12.36 10.79
N ARG A 194 2.94 11.98 11.23
CA ARG A 194 1.78 11.82 10.33
C ARG A 194 1.49 13.12 9.58
N HIS A 195 1.48 14.26 10.27
CA HIS A 195 1.25 15.56 9.66
C HIS A 195 2.31 15.90 8.61
N GLN A 196 3.59 15.70 8.92
CA GLN A 196 4.69 15.93 7.97
C GLN A 196 4.59 15.03 6.73
N MET A 197 4.25 13.75 6.90
CA MET A 197 4.03 12.82 5.80
C MET A 197 2.84 13.25 4.93
N LEU A 198 1.70 13.60 5.54
CA LEU A 198 0.52 14.06 4.80
C LEU A 198 0.78 15.37 4.06
N ASN A 199 1.58 16.28 4.64
CA ASN A 199 2.00 17.50 3.97
C ASN A 199 2.91 17.22 2.77
N PHE A 200 3.81 16.25 2.88
CA PHE A 200 4.63 15.83 1.75
C PHE A 200 3.76 15.35 0.57
N PHE A 201 2.68 14.62 0.86
CA PHE A 201 1.71 14.13 -0.12
C PHE A 201 0.61 15.13 -0.52
N GLN A 202 0.68 16.39 -0.07
CA GLN A 202 -0.30 17.41 -0.51
C GLN A 202 -0.35 17.47 -2.04
N ASP A 203 -1.52 17.72 -2.61
CA ASP A 203 -1.72 17.86 -4.06
C ASP A 203 -1.33 16.66 -4.95
N CYS A 204 -0.94 15.53 -4.34
CA CYS A 204 -0.77 14.28 -5.07
C CYS A 204 -2.17 13.68 -5.34
N ARG A 205 -2.63 13.74 -6.59
CA ARG A 205 -3.99 13.32 -7.01
C ARG A 205 -3.96 12.34 -8.21
N VAL A 206 -2.91 11.55 -8.31
CA VAL A 206 -2.77 10.58 -9.41
C VAL A 206 -3.81 9.46 -9.24
N LYS A 207 -4.48 9.12 -10.33
CA LYS A 207 -5.48 8.05 -10.37
C LYS A 207 -4.79 6.69 -10.32
N VAL A 208 -5.16 5.86 -9.35
CA VAL A 208 -4.63 4.51 -9.18
C VAL A 208 -5.72 3.51 -9.54
N SER A 209 -5.46 2.72 -10.57
CA SER A 209 -6.47 1.83 -11.16
C SER A 209 -7.09 0.87 -10.15
N VAL A 210 -6.27 0.31 -9.24
CA VAL A 210 -6.75 -0.62 -8.20
C VAL A 210 -7.61 0.08 -7.15
N LEU A 211 -7.32 1.33 -6.80
CA LEU A 211 -8.11 2.08 -5.83
C LEU A 211 -9.44 2.58 -6.41
N LEU A 212 -9.46 2.92 -7.70
CA LEU A 212 -10.70 3.24 -8.42
C LEU A 212 -11.62 2.01 -8.50
N ARG A 213 -11.06 0.85 -8.89
CA ARG A 213 -11.83 -0.42 -8.94
C ARG A 213 -12.39 -0.84 -7.60
N ASP A 214 -11.67 -0.56 -6.51
CA ASP A 214 -12.08 -0.92 -5.15
C ASP A 214 -12.95 0.16 -4.49
N GLU A 215 -13.38 1.18 -5.23
CA GLU A 215 -14.18 2.31 -4.72
C GLU A 215 -13.51 3.07 -3.55
N LYS A 216 -12.18 3.01 -3.49
CA LYS A 216 -11.34 3.68 -2.47
C LYS A 216 -10.84 5.06 -2.94
N GLN A 217 -10.97 5.34 -4.22
CA GLN A 217 -10.61 6.61 -4.84
C GLN A 217 -11.72 7.08 -5.78
N PHE A 218 -11.93 8.38 -5.85
CA PHE A 218 -12.79 9.04 -6.82
C PHE A 218 -12.05 9.32 -8.13
N ASP A 219 -12.80 9.56 -9.21
CA ASP A 219 -12.24 9.92 -10.50
C ASP A 219 -11.51 11.28 -10.53
N ASP A 220 -11.64 12.11 -9.50
CA ASP A 220 -10.88 13.36 -9.32
C ASP A 220 -9.54 13.14 -8.59
N GLY A 221 -9.22 11.89 -8.22
CA GLY A 221 -8.00 11.50 -7.52
C GLY A 221 -8.08 11.57 -6.00
N HIS A 222 -9.18 12.05 -5.41
CA HIS A 222 -9.38 12.06 -3.96
C HIS A 222 -9.71 10.67 -3.41
N PHE A 223 -9.28 10.40 -2.18
CA PHE A 223 -9.61 9.15 -1.50
C PHE A 223 -10.98 9.21 -0.82
N VAL A 224 -11.62 8.07 -0.75
CA VAL A 224 -12.91 7.87 -0.07
C VAL A 224 -12.63 7.57 1.40
N TYR A 225 -13.07 8.46 2.30
CA TYR A 225 -12.85 8.32 3.75
C TYR A 225 -13.99 7.57 4.47
N LEU A 226 -15.18 7.54 3.86
CA LEU A 226 -16.36 6.87 4.41
C LEU A 226 -16.78 5.77 3.43
N PRO A 227 -16.93 4.51 3.88
CA PRO A 227 -17.47 3.46 3.01
C PRO A 227 -18.80 3.95 2.41
N GLN A 228 -18.95 3.90 1.09
CA GLN A 228 -20.16 4.41 0.42
C GLN A 228 -21.44 3.76 0.98
N LYS A 229 -21.36 2.49 1.42
CA LYS A 229 -22.46 1.80 2.11
C LYS A 229 -22.88 2.47 3.43
N SER A 230 -21.93 2.98 4.20
CA SER A 230 -22.20 3.75 5.43
C SER A 230 -22.82 5.11 5.11
N ARG A 231 -22.45 5.71 3.98
CA ARG A 231 -23.03 6.97 3.50
C ARG A 231 -24.52 6.82 3.16
N HIS A 232 -24.91 5.74 2.48
CA HIS A 232 -26.32 5.43 2.19
C HIS A 232 -27.13 5.12 3.46
N ARG A 233 -26.52 4.52 4.48
CA ARG A 233 -27.18 4.25 5.77
C ARG A 233 -27.37 5.54 6.58
N ILE A 234 -26.34 6.40 6.63
CA ILE A 234 -26.40 7.70 7.32
C ILE A 234 -27.40 8.63 6.62
N LEU A 235 -27.38 8.70 5.28
CA LEU A 235 -28.35 9.49 4.52
C LEU A 235 -29.78 9.00 4.73
N ARG A 236 -30.01 7.67 4.73
CA ARG A 236 -31.33 7.11 5.07
C ARG A 236 -31.79 7.47 6.47
N ILE A 237 -30.92 7.33 7.48
CA ILE A 237 -31.26 7.69 8.87
C ILE A 237 -31.60 9.17 8.95
N TYR A 238 -30.85 10.03 8.27
CA TYR A 238 -31.11 11.47 8.23
C TYR A 238 -32.46 11.78 7.57
N GLU A 239 -32.73 11.22 6.39
CA GLU A 239 -34.00 11.39 5.65
C GLU A 239 -35.21 10.88 6.45
N GLU A 240 -35.09 9.71 7.08
CA GLU A 240 -36.13 9.14 7.95
C GLU A 240 -36.39 10.01 9.18
N THR A 241 -35.34 10.61 9.77
CA THR A 241 -35.46 11.50 10.93
C THR A 241 -36.13 12.81 10.54
N VAL A 242 -35.74 13.41 9.42
CA VAL A 242 -36.37 14.63 8.88
C VAL A 242 -37.84 14.41 8.51
N ALA A 243 -38.17 13.26 7.92
CA ALA A 243 -39.55 12.90 7.60
C ALA A 243 -40.43 12.74 8.84
N LYS A 244 -39.92 12.10 9.90
CA LYS A 244 -40.63 11.95 11.19
C LYS A 244 -40.89 13.29 11.85
N GLU A 245 -39.90 14.18 11.87
CA GLU A 245 -40.05 15.49 12.51
C GLU A 245 -40.99 16.42 11.73
N SER A 246 -40.96 16.33 10.40
CA SER A 246 -41.90 17.06 9.53
C SER A 246 -43.35 16.57 9.69
N ALA A 247 -43.57 15.27 9.90
CA ALA A 247 -44.89 14.73 10.19
C ALA A 247 -45.40 15.14 11.59
N ARG A 248 -44.50 15.22 12.57
CA ARG A 248 -44.82 15.67 13.94
C ARG A 248 -45.25 17.14 13.99
N LEU A 249 -44.63 17.99 13.17
CA LEU A 249 -44.97 19.41 13.07
C LEU A 249 -46.30 19.67 12.34
N LYS A 250 -46.75 18.77 11.46
CA LYS A 250 -48.04 18.87 10.76
C LYS A 250 -49.24 18.40 11.59
N ASN A 251 -49.00 17.64 12.65
CA ASN A 251 -50.01 17.13 13.57
C ASN A 251 -50.12 17.96 14.87
N LYS A 252 -49.53 19.16 14.88
CA LYS A 252 -49.73 20.21 15.88
C LYS A 252 -50.51 21.35 15.24
#